data_AF-A0AAN4YNX9-F1
#
_entry.id   AF-A0AAN4YNX9-F1
#
_cell.length_a   1.000
_cell.length_b   1.000
_cell.length_c   1.000
_cell.angle_alpha   90.00
_cell.angle_beta   90.00
_cell.angle_gamma   90.00
#
_symmetry.space_group_name_H-M   'P 1'
#
loop_
_entity.id
_entity.type
_entity.pdbx_description
1 polymer ?
#
loop_
_entity_poly.entity_id
_entity_poly.type
_entity_poly.pdbx_seq_one_letter_code
_entity_poly.pdbx_strand_id
1 'polypeptide(L)'
;MPYRRSKPNNRWSMFPSLHNEVALLLDDAFLTFDFHEIDSDRSCTKSYDTSITGRFTCDNAACESTGWSSKEIAITIRMYPGYE
;
A
#
# COMPACT_ATOMS: atom_id res chain seq x y z
N MET A 1 24.07 1.72 32.49
CA MET A 1 23.83 2.11 31.08
C MET A 1 22.35 2.39 30.92
N PRO A 2 21.91 3.61 30.53
CA PRO A 2 20.50 3.83 30.27
C PRO A 2 20.06 3.00 29.05
N TYR A 3 19.02 2.20 29.23
CA TYR A 3 18.41 1.38 28.19
C TYR A 3 17.88 2.29 27.08
N ARG A 4 18.59 2.37 25.94
CA ARG A 4 18.05 2.96 24.71
C ARG A 4 16.91 2.06 24.28
N ARG A 5 15.66 2.48 24.50
CA ARG A 5 14.50 1.86 23.85
C ARG A 5 14.77 1.90 22.34
N SER A 6 14.97 0.73 21.71
CA SER A 6 15.02 0.71 20.25
C SER A 6 13.69 1.26 19.75
N LYS A 7 13.73 2.18 18.79
CA LYS A 7 12.50 2.62 18.13
C LYS A 7 11.75 1.36 17.66
N PRO A 8 10.42 1.29 17.82
CA PRO A 8 9.66 0.17 17.29
C PRO A 8 10.00 0.06 15.80
N ASN A 9 10.49 -1.11 15.40
CA ASN A 9 10.79 -1.41 14.02
C ASN A 9 9.43 -1.63 13.35
N ASN A 10 8.79 -0.54 12.93
CA ASN A 10 7.55 -0.62 12.18
C ASN A 10 7.81 -1.51 10.96
N ARG A 11 6.95 -2.51 10.74
CA ARG A 11 7.09 -3.46 9.63
C ARG A 11 6.71 -2.86 8.27
N TRP A 12 6.58 -1.54 8.22
CA TRP A 12 6.03 -0.76 7.13
C TRP A 12 6.71 0.60 7.11
N SER A 13 6.82 1.19 5.92
CA SER A 13 7.46 2.48 5.67
C SER A 13 6.64 3.25 4.65
N MET A 14 6.46 4.54 4.86
CA MET A 14 5.94 5.45 3.84
C MET A 14 7.06 6.04 2.98
N PHE A 15 6.78 6.31 1.70
CA PHE A 15 7.71 6.99 0.79
C PHE A 15 7.10 8.29 0.22
N PRO A 16 7.01 9.37 1.02
CA PRO A 16 6.40 10.62 0.56
C PRO A 16 7.05 11.22 -0.69
N SER A 17 8.35 10.98 -0.89
CA SER A 17 9.07 11.42 -2.08
C SER A 17 8.53 10.86 -3.40
N LEU A 18 7.78 9.75 -3.35
CA LEU A 18 7.20 9.11 -4.53
C LEU A 18 5.73 9.49 -4.75
N HIS A 19 5.09 10.26 -3.85
CA HIS A 19 3.66 10.56 -3.95
C HIS A 19 3.29 11.22 -5.29
N ASN A 20 4.09 12.16 -5.79
CA ASN A 20 3.82 12.82 -7.07
C ASN A 20 3.91 11.86 -8.25
N GLU A 21 4.91 10.98 -8.26
CA GLU A 21 5.07 9.97 -9.32
C GLU A 21 3.91 8.98 -9.30
N VAL A 22 3.50 8.54 -8.11
CA VAL A 22 2.34 7.65 -7.94
C VAL A 22 1.05 8.36 -8.35
N ALA A 23 0.84 9.63 -8.01
CA ALA A 23 -0.33 10.40 -8.40
C ALA A 23 -0.50 10.47 -9.93
N LEU A 24 0.60 10.69 -10.66
CA LEU A 24 0.59 10.73 -12.13
C LEU A 24 0.19 9.38 -12.75
N LEU A 25 0.61 8.26 -12.15
CA LEU A 25 0.22 6.92 -12.62
C LEU A 25 -1.25 6.60 -12.33
N LEU A 26 -1.81 7.14 -11.24
CA LEU A 26 -3.21 6.94 -10.88
C LEU A 26 -4.16 7.79 -11.74
N ASP A 27 -3.71 8.97 -12.17
CA ASP A 27 -4.48 9.85 -13.07
C ASP A 27 -4.79 9.17 -14.42
N ASP A 28 -3.86 8.38 -14.96
CA ASP A 28 -4.06 7.57 -16.18
C ASP A 28 -5.21 6.54 -16.02
N ALA A 29 -5.48 6.12 -14.78
CA ALA A 29 -6.59 5.25 -14.42
C ALA A 29 -7.86 6.01 -13.99
N PHE A 30 -7.91 7.34 -14.17
CA PHE A 30 -8.98 8.23 -13.68
C PHE A 30 -9.19 8.16 -12.16
N LEU A 31 -8.11 7.94 -11.42
CA LEU A 31 -8.12 7.87 -9.96
C LEU A 31 -7.38 9.08 -9.37
N THR A 32 -8.10 9.93 -8.64
CA THR A 32 -7.53 11.09 -7.95
C THR A 32 -7.53 10.84 -6.45
N PHE A 33 -6.35 10.97 -5.81
CA PHE A 33 -6.19 10.77 -4.37
C PHE A 33 -5.31 11.85 -3.74
N ASP A 34 -5.68 12.26 -2.54
CA ASP A 34 -4.82 13.05 -1.66
C ASP A 34 -4.02 12.14 -0.74
N PHE A 35 -2.69 12.20 -0.86
CA PHE A 35 -1.80 11.39 -0.04
C PHE A 35 -1.61 12.02 1.34
N HIS A 36 -1.72 11.21 2.38
CA HIS A 36 -1.42 11.66 3.74
C HIS A 36 0.09 11.88 3.90
N GLU A 37 0.53 13.07 4.34
CA GLU A 37 1.99 13.36 4.44
C GLU A 37 2.65 12.74 5.68
N ILE A 38 1.86 12.44 6.71
CA ILE A 38 2.38 12.06 8.02
C ILE A 38 2.26 10.55 8.19
N ASP A 39 3.40 9.89 8.27
CA ASP A 39 3.50 8.46 8.61
C ASP A 39 3.21 8.23 10.12
N SER A 40 1.95 8.38 10.52
CA SER A 40 1.51 8.14 11.91
C SER A 40 0.09 7.60 12.01
N ASP A 41 -0.14 6.82 13.07
CA ASP A 41 -1.46 6.28 13.41
C ASP A 41 -2.29 7.26 14.26
N ARG A 42 -1.74 8.41 14.66
CA ARG A 42 -2.35 9.30 15.67
C ARG A 42 -3.69 9.89 15.26
N SER A 43 -3.96 10.01 13.96
CA SER A 43 -5.18 10.56 13.37
C SER A 43 -6.05 9.49 12.71
N CYS A 44 -5.69 8.21 12.80
CA CYS A 44 -6.45 7.12 12.18
C CYS A 44 -7.75 6.89 12.95
N THR A 45 -8.90 7.13 12.32
CA THR A 45 -10.22 6.90 12.93
C THR A 45 -10.68 5.46 12.81
N LYS A 46 -10.26 4.79 11.73
CA LYS A 46 -10.60 3.39 11.44
C LYS A 46 -9.48 2.74 10.64
N SER A 47 -9.12 1.52 11.00
CA SER A 47 -8.21 0.68 10.21
C SER A 47 -8.88 -0.64 9.81
N TYR A 48 -8.42 -1.20 8.70
CA TYR A 48 -8.86 -2.51 8.21
C TYR A 48 -7.65 -3.26 7.64
N ASP A 49 -7.31 -4.37 8.30
CA ASP A 49 -6.25 -5.25 7.85
C ASP A 49 -6.82 -6.26 6.85
N THR A 50 -6.12 -6.39 5.71
CA THR A 50 -6.50 -7.33 4.66
C THR A 50 -5.24 -7.75 3.89
N SER A 51 -5.43 -8.49 2.80
CA SER A 51 -4.31 -8.88 1.95
C SER A 51 -4.68 -8.77 0.47
N ILE A 52 -3.68 -8.40 -0.32
CA ILE A 52 -3.79 -8.32 -1.78
C ILE A 52 -3.15 -9.58 -2.35
N THR A 53 -3.87 -10.23 -3.26
CA THR A 53 -3.33 -11.28 -4.12
C THR A 53 -3.62 -10.91 -5.56
N GLY A 54 -2.57 -10.70 -6.34
CA GLY A 54 -2.65 -10.49 -7.78
C GLY A 54 -2.72 -11.81 -8.54
N ARG A 55 -3.41 -11.77 -9.69
CA ARG A 55 -3.37 -12.85 -10.70
C ARG A 55 -2.85 -12.27 -11.99
N PHE A 56 -1.83 -12.91 -12.54
CA PHE A 56 -1.23 -12.57 -13.82
C PHE A 56 -1.71 -13.56 -14.86
N THR A 57 -2.15 -13.07 -16.01
CA THR A 57 -2.58 -13.89 -17.13
C THR A 57 -1.42 -14.13 -18.09
N CYS A 58 -1.27 -15.35 -18.60
CA CYS A 58 -0.42 -15.63 -19.76
C CYS A 58 -1.29 -15.70 -21.02
N ASP A 59 -1.11 -14.76 -21.94
CA ASP A 59 -1.84 -14.73 -23.22
C ASP A 59 -1.16 -15.58 -24.31
N ASN A 60 0.03 -16.13 -24.04
CA ASN A 60 0.73 -16.99 -24.99
C ASN A 60 0.04 -18.37 -25.04
N ALA A 61 -0.43 -18.77 -26.23
CA ALA A 61 -1.08 -20.06 -26.45
C ALA A 61 -0.17 -21.27 -26.19
N ALA A 62 1.15 -21.09 -26.14
CA ALA A 62 2.09 -22.15 -25.77
C ALA A 62 2.22 -22.36 -24.25
N CYS A 63 1.67 -21.46 -23.42
CA CYS A 63 1.64 -21.64 -21.97
C CYS A 63 0.71 -22.80 -21.58
N GLU A 64 1.21 -23.73 -20.76
CA GLU A 64 0.39 -24.82 -20.20
C GLU A 64 -0.60 -24.31 -19.13
N SER A 65 -0.26 -23.21 -18.44
CA SER A 65 -1.12 -22.54 -17.47
C SER A 65 -1.58 -21.20 -18.02
N THR A 66 -2.82 -20.83 -17.72
CA THR A 66 -3.40 -19.53 -18.10
C THR A 66 -2.81 -18.34 -17.33
N GLY A 67 -1.86 -18.56 -16.43
CA GLY A 67 -1.30 -17.52 -15.58
C GLY A 67 -0.64 -18.03 -14.30
N TRP A 68 -0.33 -17.10 -13.40
CA TRP A 68 0.18 -17.38 -12.04
C TRP A 68 -0.31 -16.33 -11.03
N SER A 69 -0.24 -16.62 -9.72
CA SER A 69 -0.59 -15.67 -8.66
C SER A 69 0.65 -14.98 -8.07
N SER A 70 0.49 -13.75 -7.56
CA SER A 70 1.56 -12.97 -6.93
C SER A 70 1.95 -13.44 -5.52
N LYS A 71 1.25 -14.45 -4.97
CA LYS A 71 1.13 -14.70 -3.52
C LYS A 71 0.51 -13.52 -2.76
N GLU A 72 0.45 -13.65 -1.45
CA GLU A 72 -0.26 -12.75 -0.54
C GLU A 72 0.63 -11.63 -0.02
N ILE A 73 0.19 -10.38 -0.18
CA ILE A 73 0.81 -9.19 0.41
C ILE A 73 -0.14 -8.65 1.48
N ALA A 74 0.26 -8.70 2.75
CA ALA A 74 -0.51 -8.14 3.85
C ALA A 74 -0.51 -6.61 3.77
N ILE A 75 -1.69 -6.00 3.92
CA ILE A 75 -1.88 -4.55 3.88
C ILE A 75 -2.80 -4.09 5.01
N THR A 76 -2.67 -2.82 5.38
CA THR A 76 -3.56 -2.13 6.31
C THR A 76 -4.12 -0.90 5.63
N ILE A 77 -5.44 -0.81 5.52
CA ILE A 77 -6.15 0.37 5.02
C ILE A 77 -6.50 1.25 6.22
N ARG A 78 -6.20 2.55 6.14
CA ARG A 78 -6.45 3.52 7.22
C ARG A 78 -7.32 4.67 6.73
N MET A 79 -8.31 5.02 7.53
CA MET A 79 -9.20 6.16 7.30
C MET A 79 -8.78 7.33 8.20
N TYR A 80 -8.77 8.53 7.64
CA TYR A 80 -8.43 9.77 8.32
C TYR A 80 -9.59 10.78 8.19
N PRO A 81 -9.81 11.65 9.19
CA PRO A 81 -10.85 12.69 9.13
C PRO A 81 -10.62 13.67 7.97
N GLY A 82 -11.72 14.21 7.41
CA GLY A 82 -11.67 15.22 6.34
C GLY A 82 -11.72 14.66 4.92
N TYR A 83 -11.78 13.34 4.76
CA TYR A 83 -11.98 12.65 3.50
C TYR A 83 -13.22 11.75 3.64
N GLU A 84 -14.40 12.31 3.34
CA GLU A 84 -15.73 11.64 3.31
C GLU A 84 -16.27 11.55 1.89
#